data_AF-A0A820K3I2-F1
#
_entry.id   AF-A0A820K3I2-F1
#
_cell.length_a   1.000
_cell.length_b   1.000
_cell.length_c   1.000
_cell.angle_alpha   90.00
_cell.angle_beta   90.00
_cell.angle_gamma   90.00
#
_symmetry.space_group_name_H-M   'P 1'
#
loop_
_entity.id
_entity.type
_entity.pdbx_description
1 polymer ?
#
loop_
_entity_poly.entity_id
_entity_poly.type
_entity_poly.pdbx_seq_one_letter_code
_entity_poly.pdbx_strand_id
1 'polypeptide(L)'
;TSVINKERASGSFRLSAYYFATCLCETPIKLVLPAISYTIMYWMVNVNSNFANFLGILCFLLMSVLVAESIGLFFGALFQDLGRAWVACNVSALGFLLAVGYFSHHTPYWLKVWVKWISFFTYAYNGCMQLQFMGERTYQCTDGAYIDMCKNNMNGTFISNEAIKYFNLDLNVGFNFLVLFGMFIVYRIAAYIALRFSNIRQGRT
;
A
#
# COMPACT_ATOMS: atom_id res chain seq x y z
N THR A 1 2.73 -4.40 30.01
CA THR A 1 2.60 -2.94 29.79
C THR A 1 2.71 -2.11 31.08
N SER A 2 2.33 -2.65 32.24
CA SER A 2 2.42 -1.98 33.55
C SER A 2 3.86 -1.68 34.01
N VAL A 3 4.83 -2.56 33.73
CA VAL A 3 6.25 -2.36 34.09
C VAL A 3 6.89 -1.21 33.32
N ILE A 4 6.61 -1.10 32.01
CA ILE A 4 7.18 -0.06 31.15
C ILE A 4 6.61 1.33 31.49
N ASN A 5 5.33 1.41 31.86
CA ASN A 5 4.74 2.68 32.32
C ASN A 5 5.38 3.16 33.64
N LYS A 6 5.79 2.22 34.50
CA LYS A 6 6.49 2.52 35.76
C LYS A 6 7.92 3.03 35.53
N GLU A 7 8.64 2.48 34.54
CA GLU A 7 9.97 2.98 34.12
C GLU A 7 9.92 4.23 33.24
N ARG A 8 8.79 4.55 32.60
CA ARG A 8 8.58 5.85 31.95
C ARG A 8 8.31 6.97 32.96
N ALA A 9 7.61 6.67 34.06
CA ALA A 9 7.37 7.64 35.13
C ALA A 9 8.67 8.09 35.83
N SER A 10 9.73 7.26 35.79
CA SER A 10 11.08 7.63 36.25
C SER A 10 11.90 8.41 35.22
N GLY A 11 11.33 8.80 34.07
CA GLY A 11 11.97 9.68 33.09
C GLY A 11 13.09 9.04 32.26
N SER A 12 13.27 7.71 32.32
CA SER A 12 14.45 7.05 31.75
C SER A 12 14.39 6.81 30.23
N PHE A 13 13.20 6.85 29.60
CA PHE A 13 13.06 6.62 28.16
C PHE A 13 12.18 7.66 27.45
N ARG A 14 12.70 8.27 26.37
CA ARG A 14 11.93 9.16 25.48
C ARG A 14 10.87 8.34 24.72
N LEU A 15 9.63 8.86 24.66
CA LEU A 15 8.51 8.25 23.93
C LEU A 15 8.84 7.97 22.45
N SER A 16 9.63 8.84 21.82
CA SER A 16 10.11 8.64 20.45
C SER A 16 11.06 7.45 20.32
N ALA A 17 12.03 7.31 21.23
CA ALA A 17 12.98 6.20 21.21
C ALA A 17 12.27 4.85 21.37
N TYR A 18 11.29 4.79 22.28
CA TYR A 18 10.45 3.60 22.43
C TYR A 18 9.63 3.31 21.17
N TYR A 19 8.95 4.32 20.61
CA TYR A 19 8.15 4.14 19.39
C TYR A 19 8.98 3.62 18.22
N PHE A 20 10.13 4.24 17.94
CA PHE A 20 11.01 3.81 16.85
C PHE A 20 11.60 2.41 17.10
N ALA A 21 12.00 2.09 18.33
CA ALA A 21 12.50 0.76 18.67
C ALA A 21 11.44 -0.32 18.45
N THR A 22 10.21 -0.11 18.94
CA THR A 22 9.11 -1.04 18.73
C THR A 22 8.77 -1.18 17.25
N CYS A 23 8.72 -0.08 16.49
CA CYS A 23 8.48 -0.13 15.05
C CYS A 23 9.57 -0.94 14.33
N LEU A 24 10.85 -0.70 14.62
CA LEU A 24 11.97 -1.40 14.00
C LEU A 24 12.00 -2.89 14.36
N CYS A 25 11.59 -3.27 15.57
CA CYS A 25 11.50 -4.68 15.97
C CYS A 25 10.33 -5.41 15.31
N GLU A 26 9.17 -4.76 15.17
CA GLU A 26 7.98 -5.38 14.58
C GLU A 26 8.01 -5.43 13.04
N THR A 27 8.63 -4.43 12.41
CA THR A 27 8.73 -4.30 10.95
C THR A 27 9.22 -5.59 10.25
N PRO A 28 10.39 -6.20 10.61
CA PRO A 28 10.91 -7.35 9.88
C PRO A 28 9.96 -8.56 9.94
N ILE A 29 9.32 -8.80 11.09
CA ILE A 29 8.38 -9.92 11.25
C ILE A 29 7.18 -9.75 10.32
N LYS A 30 6.66 -8.52 10.21
CA LYS A 30 5.52 -8.20 9.33
C LYS A 30 5.87 -8.24 7.84
N LEU A 31 7.14 -8.01 7.47
CA LEU A 31 7.61 -8.04 6.08
C LEU A 31 7.93 -9.45 5.56
N VAL A 32 8.39 -10.35 6.42
CA VAL A 32 8.76 -11.72 6.03
C VAL A 32 7.56 -12.49 5.48
N LEU A 33 6.39 -12.37 6.11
CA LEU A 33 5.18 -13.08 5.71
C LEU A 33 4.74 -12.76 4.25
N PRO A 34 4.51 -11.48 3.88
CA PRO A 34 4.15 -11.13 2.50
C PRO A 34 5.28 -11.37 1.50
N ALA A 35 6.55 -11.29 1.91
CA ALA A 35 7.68 -11.59 1.02
C ALA A 35 7.69 -13.07 0.60
N ILE A 36 7.50 -13.99 1.56
CA ILE A 36 7.45 -15.42 1.28
C ILE A 36 6.24 -15.76 0.40
N SER A 37 5.05 -15.26 0.77
CA SER A 37 3.83 -15.57 0.02
C SER A 37 3.89 -15.04 -1.42
N TYR A 38 4.43 -13.82 -1.62
CA TYR A 38 4.63 -13.27 -2.95
C TYR A 38 5.67 -14.05 -3.75
N THR A 39 6.79 -14.45 -3.13
CA THR A 39 7.82 -15.23 -3.82
C THR A 39 7.24 -16.54 -4.34
N ILE A 40 6.50 -17.28 -3.53
CA ILE A 40 5.87 -18.54 -3.95
C ILE A 40 4.87 -18.27 -5.08
N MET A 41 3.98 -17.27 -4.94
CA MET A 41 3.01 -16.94 -5.98
C MET A 41 3.66 -16.53 -7.30
N TYR A 42 4.74 -15.74 -7.27
CA TYR A 42 5.41 -15.28 -8.48
C TYR A 42 5.90 -16.44 -9.35
N TRP A 43 6.53 -17.45 -8.72
CA TRP A 43 7.01 -18.64 -9.43
C TRP A 43 5.87 -19.56 -9.87
N MET A 44 4.77 -19.64 -9.12
CA MET A 44 3.60 -20.45 -9.52
C MET A 44 2.87 -19.88 -10.74
N VAL A 45 2.71 -18.55 -10.83
CA VAL A 45 1.94 -17.93 -11.91
C VAL A 45 2.79 -17.77 -13.18
N ASN A 46 4.12 -17.78 -13.07
CA ASN A 46 5.08 -17.73 -14.20
C ASN A 46 4.79 -16.61 -15.22
N VAL A 47 4.27 -15.46 -14.75
CA VAL A 47 3.85 -14.35 -15.63
C VAL A 47 5.04 -13.62 -16.23
N ASN A 48 6.15 -13.54 -15.48
CA ASN A 48 7.36 -12.85 -15.91
C ASN A 48 8.60 -13.53 -15.33
N SER A 49 9.53 -13.96 -16.19
CA SER A 49 10.79 -14.59 -15.76
C SER A 49 11.91 -13.60 -15.42
N ASN A 50 11.69 -12.28 -15.55
CA ASN A 50 12.72 -11.29 -15.27
C ASN A 50 12.86 -11.02 -13.76
N PHE A 51 14.05 -11.27 -13.23
CA PHE A 51 14.37 -11.05 -11.82
C PHE A 51 14.29 -9.57 -11.39
N ALA A 52 14.58 -8.62 -12.31
CA ALA A 52 14.48 -7.20 -12.00
C ALA A 52 13.03 -6.78 -11.69
N ASN A 53 12.06 -7.32 -12.45
CA ASN A 53 10.64 -7.00 -12.25
C ASN A 53 10.12 -7.65 -10.96
N PHE A 54 10.55 -8.88 -10.65
CA PHE A 54 10.29 -9.53 -9.37
C PHE A 54 10.73 -8.65 -8.19
N LEU A 55 11.99 -8.18 -8.21
CA LEU A 55 12.53 -7.36 -7.13
C LEU A 55 11.80 -6.02 -7.02
N GLY A 56 11.48 -5.39 -8.15
CA GLY A 56 10.71 -4.15 -8.19
C GLY A 56 9.34 -4.29 -7.55
N ILE A 57 8.56 -5.29 -7.96
CA ILE A 57 7.20 -5.52 -7.42
C ILE A 57 7.27 -5.92 -5.94
N LEU A 58 8.24 -6.74 -5.55
CA LEU A 58 8.49 -7.08 -4.15
C LEU A 58 8.78 -5.82 -3.32
N CYS A 59 9.57 -4.88 -3.84
CA CYS A 59 9.85 -3.61 -3.17
C CYS A 59 8.57 -2.75 -2.97
N PHE A 60 7.73 -2.63 -4.01
CA PHE A 60 6.44 -1.95 -3.90
C PHE A 60 5.51 -2.63 -2.89
N LEU A 61 5.46 -3.96 -2.89
CA LEU A 61 4.68 -4.74 -1.92
C LEU A 61 5.14 -4.45 -0.49
N LEU A 62 6.44 -4.55 -0.22
CA LEU A 62 6.99 -4.28 1.11
C LEU A 62 6.72 -2.84 1.55
N MET A 63 6.86 -1.85 0.65
CA MET A 63 6.50 -0.47 0.98
C MET A 63 5.03 -0.29 1.30
N SER A 64 4.14 -0.95 0.56
CA SER A 64 2.69 -0.87 0.83
C SER A 64 2.34 -1.41 2.23
N VAL A 65 3.04 -2.46 2.68
CA VAL A 65 2.88 -3.02 4.04
C VAL A 65 3.36 -2.03 5.10
N LEU A 66 4.50 -1.36 4.88
CA LEU A 66 5.01 -0.33 5.80
C LEU A 66 4.07 0.87 5.92
N VAL A 67 3.46 1.29 4.81
CA VAL A 67 2.48 2.38 4.79
C VAL A 67 1.21 1.95 5.52
N ALA A 68 0.68 0.76 5.24
CA ALA A 68 -0.50 0.22 5.89
C ALA A 68 -0.31 0.06 7.40
N GLU A 69 0.86 -0.38 7.86
CA GLU A 69 1.20 -0.44 9.28
C GLU A 69 1.16 0.94 9.93
N SER A 70 1.70 1.95 9.25
CA SER A 70 1.73 3.34 9.74
C SER A 70 0.32 3.91 9.90
N ILE A 71 -0.56 3.64 8.94
CA ILE A 71 -1.99 4.00 9.00
C ILE A 71 -2.68 3.27 10.15
N GLY A 72 -2.43 1.97 10.32
CA GLY A 72 -2.97 1.19 11.44
C GLY A 72 -2.58 1.77 12.80
N LEU A 73 -1.33 2.19 12.97
CA LEU A 73 -0.86 2.87 14.18
C LEU A 73 -1.54 4.23 14.38
N PHE A 74 -1.77 4.99 13.31
CA PHE A 74 -2.47 6.27 13.37
C PHE A 74 -3.93 6.09 13.82
N PHE A 75 -4.68 5.17 13.21
CA PHE A 75 -6.04 4.85 13.64
C PHE A 75 -6.08 4.28 15.06
N GLY A 76 -5.14 3.41 15.42
CA GLY A 76 -5.01 2.89 16.79
C GLY A 76 -4.73 3.97 17.85
N ALA A 77 -4.09 5.07 17.47
CA ALA A 77 -3.83 6.20 18.35
C ALA A 77 -5.00 7.19 18.45
N LEU A 78 -5.83 7.29 17.41
CA LEU A 78 -6.98 8.18 17.35
C LEU A 78 -8.18 7.68 18.18
N PHE A 79 -8.41 6.37 18.18
CA PHE A 79 -9.56 5.75 18.83
C PHE A 79 -9.16 5.14 20.18
N GLN A 80 -9.98 5.37 21.22
CA GLN A 80 -9.78 4.76 22.53
C GLN A 80 -10.15 3.26 22.54
N ASP A 81 -11.11 2.88 21.70
CA ASP A 81 -11.55 1.49 21.54
C ASP A 81 -10.88 0.84 20.32
N LEU A 82 -10.05 -0.18 20.56
CA LEU A 82 -9.34 -0.89 19.49
C LEU A 82 -10.29 -1.53 18.48
N GLY A 83 -11.44 -2.05 18.93
CA GLY A 83 -12.46 -2.64 18.06
C GLY A 83 -13.04 -1.63 17.06
N ARG A 84 -13.33 -0.40 17.51
CA ARG A 84 -13.83 0.67 16.63
C ARG A 84 -12.74 1.16 15.67
N ALA A 85 -11.50 1.26 16.15
CA ALA A 85 -10.35 1.61 15.34
C ALA A 85 -10.16 0.63 14.18
N TRP A 86 -10.25 -0.68 14.48
CA TRP A 86 -10.11 -1.74 13.49
C TRP A 86 -11.18 -1.68 12.41
N VAL A 87 -12.45 -1.52 12.80
CA VAL A 87 -13.56 -1.39 11.83
C VAL A 87 -13.37 -0.17 10.95
N ALA A 88 -13.03 0.98 11.51
CA ALA A 88 -12.77 2.21 10.74
C ALA A 88 -11.60 2.04 9.75
N CYS A 89 -10.52 1.38 10.18
CA CYS A 89 -9.37 1.09 9.32
C CYS A 89 -9.75 0.15 8.16
N ASN A 90 -10.53 -0.90 8.42
CA ASN A 90 -10.93 -1.85 7.37
C ASN A 90 -11.91 -1.22 6.38
N VAL A 91 -12.90 -0.48 6.86
CA VAL A 91 -13.88 0.20 5.99
C VAL A 91 -13.18 1.22 5.09
N SER A 92 -12.25 2.00 5.64
CA SER A 92 -11.48 2.96 4.84
C SER A 92 -10.55 2.26 3.84
N ALA A 93 -9.82 1.22 4.25
CA ALA A 93 -8.95 0.46 3.34
C ALA A 93 -9.73 -0.18 2.18
N LEU A 94 -10.89 -0.79 2.46
CA LEU A 94 -11.76 -1.37 1.43
C LEU A 94 -12.31 -0.30 0.48
N GLY A 95 -12.75 0.85 1.01
CA GLY A 95 -13.20 1.97 0.19
C GLY A 95 -12.11 2.47 -0.76
N PHE A 96 -10.89 2.64 -0.25
CA PHE A 96 -9.75 3.05 -1.07
C PHE A 96 -9.35 1.98 -2.10
N LEU A 97 -9.42 0.70 -1.76
CA LEU A 97 -9.13 -0.41 -2.66
C LEU A 97 -10.11 -0.46 -3.85
N LEU A 98 -11.40 -0.31 -3.59
CA LEU A 98 -12.43 -0.27 -4.65
C LEU A 98 -12.21 0.90 -5.62
N ALA A 99 -11.71 2.02 -5.09
CA ALA A 99 -11.54 3.25 -5.84
C ALA A 99 -10.21 3.34 -6.61
N VAL A 100 -9.33 2.32 -6.54
CA VAL A 100 -8.05 2.23 -7.29
C VAL A 100 -8.23 2.25 -8.82
N GLY A 101 -9.45 2.01 -9.31
CA GLY A 101 -9.78 2.09 -10.74
C GLY A 101 -9.87 0.73 -11.43
N TYR A 102 -9.53 -0.37 -10.75
CA TYR A 102 -9.77 -1.73 -11.26
C TYR A 102 -11.27 -2.08 -11.28
N PHE A 103 -12.02 -1.70 -10.23
CA PHE A 103 -13.41 -2.11 -10.05
C PHE A 103 -14.46 -1.10 -10.55
N SER A 104 -14.09 0.15 -10.85
CA SER A 104 -15.04 1.20 -11.25
C SER A 104 -14.53 1.97 -12.47
N HIS A 105 -15.17 1.76 -13.62
CA HIS A 105 -14.87 2.49 -14.86
C HIS A 105 -15.65 3.82 -14.97
N HIS A 106 -16.82 3.91 -14.32
CA HIS A 106 -17.71 5.08 -14.37
C HIS A 106 -17.74 5.85 -13.05
N THR A 107 -16.57 6.26 -12.54
CA THR A 107 -16.49 7.08 -11.33
C THR A 107 -16.47 8.57 -11.70
N PRO A 108 -17.23 9.45 -11.01
CA PRO A 108 -17.21 10.89 -11.29
C PRO A 108 -15.80 11.48 -11.12
N TYR A 109 -15.44 12.41 -12.01
CA TYR A 109 -14.08 12.97 -12.13
C TYR A 109 -13.54 13.51 -10.80
N TRP A 110 -14.37 14.24 -10.04
CA TRP A 110 -13.98 14.79 -8.74
C TRP A 110 -13.48 13.70 -7.79
N LEU A 111 -14.24 12.61 -7.64
CA LEU A 111 -13.90 11.53 -6.70
C LEU A 111 -12.62 10.80 -7.12
N LYS A 112 -12.44 10.62 -8.43
CA LYS A 112 -11.22 10.03 -9.00
C LYS A 112 -9.97 10.85 -8.67
N VAL A 113 -10.05 12.18 -8.74
CA VAL A 113 -8.92 13.07 -8.41
C VAL A 113 -8.56 12.93 -6.93
N TRP A 114 -9.53 13.05 -6.02
CA TRP A 114 -9.26 12.97 -4.58
C TRP A 114 -8.71 11.60 -4.15
N VAL A 115 -9.32 10.52 -4.63
CA VAL A 115 -8.86 9.16 -4.33
C VAL A 115 -7.45 8.93 -4.84
N LYS A 116 -7.13 9.39 -6.06
CA LYS A 116 -5.79 9.22 -6.64
C LYS A 116 -4.72 9.84 -5.76
N TRP A 117 -4.98 11.02 -5.17
CA TRP A 117 -4.00 11.71 -4.33
C TRP A 117 -3.93 11.20 -2.89
N ILE A 118 -5.03 10.69 -2.33
CA ILE A 118 -5.09 10.26 -0.92
C ILE A 118 -4.73 8.77 -0.76
N SER A 119 -5.03 7.95 -1.76
CA SER A 119 -4.94 6.48 -1.64
C SER A 119 -3.55 5.96 -2.03
N PHE A 120 -2.79 5.49 -1.04
CA PHE A 120 -1.53 4.78 -1.30
C PHE A 120 -1.72 3.51 -2.15
N PHE A 121 -2.89 2.87 -2.09
CA PHE A 121 -3.23 1.72 -2.91
C PHE A 121 -3.17 2.05 -4.42
N THR A 122 -3.54 3.27 -4.81
CA THR A 122 -3.51 3.68 -6.23
C THR A 122 -2.08 3.73 -6.75
N TYR A 123 -1.16 4.33 -5.98
CA TYR A 123 0.25 4.40 -6.35
C TYR A 123 0.94 3.03 -6.33
N ALA A 124 0.61 2.19 -5.36
CA ALA A 124 1.14 0.82 -5.26
C ALA A 124 0.66 -0.05 -6.43
N TYR A 125 -0.65 -0.01 -6.72
CA TYR A 125 -1.22 -0.72 -7.87
C TYR A 125 -0.60 -0.26 -9.18
N ASN A 126 -0.51 1.05 -9.41
CA ASN A 126 0.06 1.60 -10.64
C ASN A 126 1.52 1.18 -10.82
N GLY A 127 2.35 1.25 -9.76
CA GLY A 127 3.75 0.83 -9.80
C GLY A 127 3.92 -0.67 -10.08
N CYS A 128 3.15 -1.52 -9.39
CA CYS A 128 3.16 -2.96 -9.62
C CYS A 128 2.72 -3.32 -11.05
N MET A 129 1.64 -2.70 -11.53
CA MET A 129 1.10 -2.95 -12.87
C MET A 129 2.11 -2.53 -13.95
N GLN A 130 2.72 -1.34 -13.82
CA GLN A 130 3.75 -0.88 -14.73
C GLN A 130 4.94 -1.82 -14.80
N LEU A 131 5.44 -2.29 -13.65
CA LEU A 131 6.55 -3.24 -13.59
C LEU A 131 6.19 -4.62 -14.15
N GLN A 132 4.96 -5.07 -13.94
CA GLN A 132 4.47 -6.35 -14.45
C GLN A 132 4.43 -6.36 -15.99
N PHE A 133 3.91 -5.27 -16.57
CA PHE A 133 3.81 -5.05 -18.01
C PHE A 133 5.07 -4.39 -18.60
N MET A 134 6.12 -4.19 -17.81
CA MET A 134 7.38 -3.63 -18.31
C MET A 134 8.08 -4.67 -19.18
N GLY A 135 8.13 -4.38 -20.48
CA GLY A 135 8.72 -5.22 -21.52
C GLY A 135 7.78 -5.43 -22.71
N GLU A 136 8.35 -5.65 -23.89
CA GLU A 136 7.60 -5.92 -25.13
C GLU A 136 7.13 -7.37 -25.17
N ARG A 137 6.11 -7.67 -24.37
CA ARG A 137 5.42 -8.96 -24.40
C ARG A 137 4.07 -8.81 -25.08
N THR A 138 3.76 -9.80 -25.92
CA THR A 138 2.46 -9.94 -26.56
C THR A 138 1.65 -10.94 -25.78
N TYR A 139 0.46 -10.54 -25.35
CA TYR A 139 -0.49 -11.40 -24.67
C TYR A 139 -1.57 -11.80 -25.67
N GLN A 140 -1.92 -13.09 -25.68
CA GLN A 140 -3.00 -13.60 -26.53
C GLN A 140 -4.35 -13.22 -25.90
N CYS A 141 -5.28 -12.73 -26.72
CA CYS A 141 -6.65 -12.53 -26.30
C CYS A 141 -7.31 -13.89 -26.03
N THR A 142 -8.16 -13.94 -24.99
CA THR A 142 -8.97 -15.12 -24.62
C THR A 142 -10.43 -14.68 -24.54
N ASP A 143 -11.36 -15.61 -24.81
CA ASP A 143 -12.80 -15.36 -24.69
C ASP A 143 -13.19 -14.78 -23.32
N GLY A 144 -13.89 -13.65 -23.35
CA GLY A 144 -14.29 -12.90 -22.15
C GLY A 144 -13.34 -11.77 -21.73
N ALA A 145 -12.35 -11.41 -22.56
CA ALA A 145 -11.47 -10.28 -22.28
C ALA A 145 -12.23 -8.95 -22.15
N TYR A 146 -11.91 -8.20 -21.09
CA TYR A 146 -12.49 -6.88 -20.79
C TYR A 146 -11.98 -5.75 -21.71
N ILE A 147 -10.87 -5.99 -22.41
CA ILE A 147 -10.23 -5.00 -23.27
C ILE A 147 -11.00 -4.94 -24.60
N ASP A 148 -11.48 -3.76 -24.98
CA ASP A 148 -12.27 -3.55 -26.20
C ASP A 148 -11.57 -4.07 -27.47
N MET A 149 -10.24 -4.03 -27.51
CA MET A 149 -9.45 -4.58 -28.63
C MET A 149 -9.54 -6.11 -28.74
N CYS A 150 -9.64 -6.83 -27.63
CA CYS A 150 -9.80 -8.29 -27.61
C CYS A 150 -11.26 -8.72 -27.81
N LYS A 151 -12.22 -7.81 -27.60
CA LYS A 151 -13.66 -8.10 -27.75
C LYS A 151 -14.07 -8.34 -29.21
N ASN A 152 -13.36 -7.71 -30.14
CA ASN A 152 -13.64 -7.79 -31.59
C ASN A 152 -12.69 -8.74 -32.34
N ASN A 153 -11.62 -9.22 -31.71
CA ASN A 153 -10.64 -10.11 -32.33
C ASN A 153 -10.15 -11.18 -31.34
N MET A 154 -10.76 -12.37 -31.41
CA MET A 154 -10.48 -13.51 -30.53
C MET A 154 -9.05 -14.07 -30.70
N ASN A 155 -8.44 -13.88 -31.87
CA ASN A 155 -7.05 -14.24 -32.15
C ASN A 155 -6.12 -13.02 -32.14
N GLY A 156 -6.59 -11.89 -31.61
CA GLY A 156 -5.79 -10.68 -31.45
C GLY A 156 -4.68 -10.89 -30.42
N THR A 157 -3.59 -10.14 -30.58
CA THR A 157 -2.60 -9.98 -29.52
C THR A 157 -2.67 -8.56 -29.01
N PHE A 158 -2.54 -8.36 -27.70
CA PHE A 158 -2.37 -7.03 -27.12
C PHE A 158 -0.94 -6.86 -26.63
N ILE A 159 -0.39 -5.68 -26.90
CA ILE A 159 0.97 -5.33 -26.48
C ILE A 159 0.90 -4.72 -25.08
N SER A 160 1.88 -5.04 -24.23
CA SER A 160 1.98 -4.48 -22.86
C SER A 160 1.79 -2.96 -22.78
N ASN A 161 2.30 -2.22 -23.77
CA ASN A 161 2.22 -0.75 -23.84
C ASN A 161 0.78 -0.24 -24.02
N GLU A 162 -0.07 -1.00 -24.71
CA GLU A 162 -1.48 -0.64 -24.90
C GLU A 162 -2.29 -0.85 -23.61
N ALA A 163 -1.95 -1.88 -22.83
CA ALA A 163 -2.52 -2.08 -21.49
C ALA A 163 -2.15 -0.92 -20.55
N ILE A 164 -0.89 -0.46 -20.57
CA ILE A 164 -0.42 0.67 -19.77
C ILE A 164 -1.20 1.95 -20.10
N LYS A 165 -1.44 2.21 -21.39
CA LYS A 165 -2.22 3.35 -21.87
C LYS A 165 -3.70 3.25 -21.49
N TYR A 166 -4.29 2.05 -21.56
CA TYR A 166 -5.68 1.80 -21.16
C TYR A 166 -5.91 2.10 -19.66
N PHE A 167 -4.99 1.67 -18.80
CA PHE A 167 -5.07 1.94 -17.36
C PHE A 167 -4.65 3.36 -16.95
N ASN A 168 -4.35 4.28 -17.90
CA ASN A 168 -3.86 5.65 -17.63
C ASN A 168 -2.65 5.67 -16.68
N LEU A 169 -1.72 4.76 -16.91
CA LEU A 169 -0.51 4.57 -16.09
C LEU A 169 0.63 5.49 -16.58
N ASP A 170 0.38 6.79 -16.72
CA ASP A 170 1.35 7.76 -17.28
C ASP A 170 2.48 8.18 -16.31
N LEU A 171 2.37 7.81 -15.03
CA LEU A 171 3.34 8.24 -14.01
C LEU A 171 4.57 7.32 -14.00
N ASN A 172 5.78 7.86 -14.07
CA ASN A 172 7.00 7.06 -13.97
C ASN A 172 7.02 6.17 -12.72
N VAL A 173 7.51 4.92 -12.86
CA VAL A 173 7.66 3.96 -11.74
C VAL A 173 8.39 4.59 -10.56
N GLY A 174 9.49 5.32 -10.84
CA GLY A 174 10.25 6.02 -9.80
C GLY A 174 9.47 7.12 -9.08
N PHE A 175 8.57 7.83 -9.78
CA PHE A 175 7.70 8.84 -9.16
C PHE A 175 6.66 8.18 -8.25
N ASN A 176 6.04 7.08 -8.68
CA ASN A 176 5.12 6.31 -7.83
C ASN A 176 5.82 5.83 -6.55
N PHE A 177 7.06 5.33 -6.66
CA PHE A 177 7.85 4.92 -5.50
C PHE A 177 8.18 6.10 -4.56
N LEU A 178 8.59 7.24 -5.12
CA LEU A 178 8.90 8.45 -4.35
C LEU A 178 7.68 8.95 -3.57
N VAL A 179 6.51 9.00 -4.21
CA VAL A 179 5.26 9.42 -3.57
C VAL A 179 4.87 8.45 -2.45
N LEU A 180 4.95 7.14 -2.69
CA LEU A 180 4.71 6.11 -1.66
C LEU A 180 5.64 6.27 -0.45
N PHE A 181 6.93 6.50 -0.70
CA PHE A 181 7.90 6.74 0.35
C PHE A 181 7.62 8.04 1.13
N GLY A 182 7.22 9.11 0.42
CA GLY A 182 6.77 10.35 1.05
C GLY A 182 5.55 10.13 1.94
N MET A 183 4.54 9.39 1.47
CA MET A 183 3.36 9.03 2.25
C MET A 183 3.73 8.22 3.49
N PHE A 184 4.66 7.26 3.39
CA PHE A 184 5.16 6.50 4.53
C PHE A 184 5.70 7.41 5.64
N ILE A 185 6.55 8.38 5.29
CA ILE A 185 7.12 9.34 6.25
C ILE A 185 6.00 10.18 6.89
N VAL A 186 5.08 10.70 6.07
CA VAL A 186 3.95 11.53 6.55
C VAL A 186 3.07 10.76 7.53
N TYR A 187 2.68 9.53 7.22
CA TYR A 187 1.85 8.71 8.11
C TYR A 187 2.58 8.32 9.40
N ARG A 188 3.89 8.06 9.35
CA ARG A 188 4.71 7.81 10.56
C ARG A 188 4.79 9.02 11.46
N ILE A 189 4.99 10.21 10.90
CA ILE A 189 5.01 11.47 11.66
C ILE A 189 3.63 11.74 12.26
N ALA A 190 2.55 11.57 11.48
CA ALA A 190 1.19 11.74 11.94
C ALA A 190 0.84 10.77 13.09
N ALA A 191 1.23 9.49 12.98
CA ALA A 191 1.05 8.51 14.04
C ALA A 191 1.82 8.88 15.31
N TYR A 192 3.07 9.33 15.19
CA TYR A 192 3.86 9.81 16.33
C TYR A 192 3.21 11.01 17.03
N ILE A 193 2.72 11.99 16.26
CA ILE A 193 2.03 13.16 16.78
C ILE A 193 0.73 12.75 17.50
N ALA A 194 -0.08 11.89 16.88
CA ALA A 194 -1.31 11.38 17.48
C ALA A 194 -1.06 10.66 18.82
N LEU A 195 -0.03 9.80 18.87
CA LEU A 195 0.39 9.11 20.09
C LEU A 195 0.91 10.08 21.16
N ARG A 196 1.58 11.16 20.77
CA ARG A 196 2.05 12.18 21.73
C ARG A 196 0.86 12.92 22.35
N PHE A 197 -0.12 13.31 21.54
CA PHE A 197 -1.32 13.99 22.03
C PHE A 197 -2.22 13.11 22.89
N SER A 198 -2.40 11.83 22.54
CA SER A 198 -3.19 10.90 23.35
C SER A 198 -2.57 10.69 24.74
N ASN A 199 -1.24 10.55 24.83
CA ASN A 199 -0.54 10.43 26.11
C ASN A 199 -0.65 11.70 26.98
N ILE A 200 -0.60 12.90 26.39
CA ILE A 200 -0.80 14.15 27.14
C ILE A 200 -2.21 14.21 27.74
N ARG A 201 -3.21 13.70 27.01
CA ARG A 201 -4.61 13.66 27.45
C ARG A 201 -4.81 12.73 28.65
N GLN A 202 -4.10 11.60 28.67
CA GLN A 202 -4.19 10.60 29.74
C GLN A 202 -3.44 10.99 31.03
N GLY A 203 -2.46 11.90 30.95
CA GLY A 203 -1.80 12.46 32.14
C GLY A 203 -2.56 13.61 32.82
N ARG A 204 -3.73 14.01 32.30
CA ARG A 204 -4.57 15.10 32.83
C ARG A 204 -5.84 14.62 33.55
N THR A 205 -6.06 13.31 33.60
CA THR A 205 -7.15 12.61 34.30
C THR A 205 -6.59 11.81 35.45
#